data_AF-A0A536GTW6-F1
#
_entry.id   AF-A0A536GTW6-F1
#
_cell.length_a   1.000
_cell.length_b   1.000
_cell.length_c   1.000
_cell.angle_alpha   90.00
_cell.angle_beta   90.00
_cell.angle_gamma   90.00
#
_symmetry.space_group_name_H-M   'P 1'
#
loop_
_entity.id
_entity.type
_entity.pdbx_description
1 polymer ?
#
loop_
_entity_poly.entity_id
_entity_poly.type
_entity_poly.pdbx_seq_one_letter_code
_entity_poly.pdbx_strand_id
1 'polypeptide(L)'
;MPSVVQIGADLHCTGGDHGFEDTQVGWGFCYPATWKYNERAQSVSANELDLTFDITDIPCASPSPVAGNASPRPVCSPGAGLFAFMIVSTYSRGNSANLAAWVQTNLTPAQPTPSPQGSPTSQVSPSPLPSPSPLVLLPIVWGNSTEAALMPDGRRIALTPHQVVIMDLRSGQGLLDLEAQMSKRLGTWKFVY
;
A
#
# COMPACT_ATOMS: atom_id res chain seq x y z
N MET A 1 -18.56 -14.52 -5.68
CA MET A 1 -17.38 -13.75 -5.27
C MET A 1 -16.19 -14.23 -6.10
N PRO A 2 -15.37 -13.35 -6.70
CA PRO A 2 -14.14 -13.80 -7.34
C PRO A 2 -13.22 -14.40 -6.27
N SER A 3 -12.82 -15.65 -6.46
CA SER A 3 -11.94 -16.39 -5.56
C SER A 3 -10.53 -15.81 -5.64
N VAL A 4 -10.00 -15.34 -4.51
CA VAL A 4 -8.57 -15.05 -4.41
C VAL A 4 -7.81 -16.36 -4.50
N VAL A 5 -6.70 -16.38 -5.25
CA VAL A 5 -5.81 -17.53 -5.33
C VAL A 5 -5.33 -17.84 -3.90
N GLN A 6 -5.64 -19.02 -3.38
CA GLN A 6 -4.99 -19.50 -2.15
C GLN A 6 -3.51 -19.70 -2.46
N ILE A 7 -2.71 -18.67 -2.19
CA ILE A 7 -1.25 -18.76 -2.27
C ILE A 7 -0.79 -19.27 -0.91
N GLY A 8 -0.40 -20.56 -0.85
CA GLY A 8 0.34 -21.15 0.28
C GLY A 8 -0.47 -21.43 1.56
N ALA A 9 -0.13 -22.54 2.24
CA ALA A 9 -0.68 -22.86 3.56
C ALA A 9 -0.05 -22.00 4.69
N ASP A 10 0.93 -21.17 4.34
CA ASP A 10 1.74 -20.34 5.23
C ASP A 10 1.27 -18.88 5.31
N LEU A 11 0.14 -18.53 4.69
CA LEU A 11 -0.43 -17.18 4.75
C LEU A 11 -1.65 -17.12 5.67
N HIS A 12 -1.71 -16.07 6.48
CA HIS A 12 -2.95 -15.64 7.12
C HIS A 12 -3.82 -14.96 6.08
N CYS A 13 -4.93 -15.62 5.73
CA CYS A 13 -5.97 -15.13 4.83
C CYS A 13 -7.37 -15.17 5.48
N THR A 14 -7.45 -15.55 6.76
CA THR A 14 -8.71 -15.81 7.50
C THR A 14 -9.40 -14.52 7.91
N GLY A 15 -10.75 -14.53 7.91
CA GLY A 15 -11.55 -13.39 8.36
C GLY A 15 -11.27 -13.04 9.82
N GLY A 16 -11.14 -11.73 10.11
CA GLY A 16 -10.83 -11.19 11.43
C GLY A 16 -9.38 -10.70 11.60
N ASP A 17 -8.45 -11.18 10.77
CA ASP A 17 -7.06 -10.73 10.72
C ASP A 17 -6.84 -10.00 9.37
N HIS A 18 -7.47 -8.83 9.17
CA HIS A 18 -7.64 -8.14 7.87
C HIS A 18 -8.06 -9.03 6.68
N GLY A 19 -8.52 -10.24 6.95
CA GLY A 19 -9.09 -11.13 5.96
C GLY A 19 -10.43 -10.58 5.52
N PHE A 20 -10.50 -10.22 4.24
CA PHE A 20 -11.66 -10.10 3.34
C PHE A 20 -12.96 -9.41 3.78
N GLU A 21 -13.14 -9.00 5.04
CA GLU A 21 -14.39 -8.50 5.60
C GLU A 21 -14.20 -7.29 6.53
N ASP A 22 -13.11 -6.53 6.40
CA ASP A 22 -13.07 -5.21 7.01
C ASP A 22 -13.85 -4.20 6.14
N THR A 23 -15.16 -4.19 6.37
CA THR A 23 -16.11 -3.25 5.76
C THR A 23 -15.78 -1.78 6.06
N GLN A 24 -14.90 -1.46 7.02
CA GLN A 24 -14.53 -0.07 7.30
C GLN A 24 -13.54 0.48 6.29
N VAL A 25 -12.59 -0.35 5.84
CA VAL A 25 -11.45 0.12 5.03
C VAL A 25 -11.63 -0.21 3.55
N GLY A 26 -12.42 -1.25 3.25
CA GLY A 26 -12.78 -1.59 1.88
C GLY A 26 -11.80 -2.48 1.12
N TRP A 27 -10.79 -2.98 1.82
CA TRP A 27 -9.80 -3.87 1.28
C TRP A 27 -9.25 -4.83 2.33
N GLY A 28 -8.62 -5.91 1.88
CA GLY A 28 -7.91 -6.88 2.72
C GLY A 28 -6.85 -7.62 1.90
N PHE A 29 -5.89 -8.22 2.58
CA PHE A 29 -4.78 -8.94 1.93
C PHE A 29 -4.27 -10.09 2.80
N CYS A 30 -3.64 -11.08 2.14
CA CYS A 30 -2.97 -12.16 2.88
C CYS A 30 -1.51 -11.82 3.16
N TYR A 31 -1.03 -12.21 4.34
CA TYR A 31 0.35 -11.97 4.80
C TYR A 31 0.95 -13.23 5.43
N PRO A 32 2.29 -13.34 5.55
CA PRO A 32 2.95 -14.50 6.15
C PRO A 32 2.47 -14.81 7.57
N ALA A 33 2.32 -16.10 7.89
CA ALA A 33 1.89 -16.55 9.21
C ALA A 33 2.81 -16.16 10.36
N THR A 34 4.05 -15.83 10.02
CA THR A 34 5.07 -15.40 10.97
C THR A 34 4.99 -13.91 11.27
N TRP A 35 4.23 -13.13 10.51
CA TRP A 35 4.14 -11.70 10.79
C TRP A 35 3.12 -11.42 11.88
N LYS A 36 3.52 -10.54 12.78
CA LYS A 36 2.61 -9.84 13.67
C LYS A 36 2.61 -8.38 13.25
N TYR A 37 1.44 -7.77 13.17
CA TYR A 37 1.34 -6.32 13.02
C TYR A 37 0.56 -5.68 14.16
N ASN A 38 0.88 -4.42 14.44
CA ASN A 38 -0.03 -3.52 15.13
C ASN A 38 -0.53 -2.49 14.12
N GLU A 39 -1.83 -2.40 13.97
CA GLU A 39 -2.47 -1.41 13.10
C GLU A 39 -2.83 -0.15 13.89
N ARG A 40 -2.64 1.02 13.28
CA ARG A 40 -3.09 2.30 13.81
C ARG A 40 -3.62 3.20 12.71
N ALA A 41 -4.82 3.74 12.90
CA ALA A 41 -5.30 4.87 12.11
C ALA A 41 -4.50 6.14 12.45
N GLN A 42 -3.94 6.80 11.44
CA GLN A 42 -3.20 8.06 11.58
C GLN A 42 -4.10 9.27 11.23
N SER A 43 -4.94 9.12 10.22
CA SER A 43 -5.90 10.14 9.78
C SER A 43 -7.20 9.45 9.41
N VAL A 44 -8.32 9.98 9.91
CA VAL A 44 -9.67 9.52 9.56
C VAL A 44 -10.49 10.76 9.24
N SER A 45 -10.84 10.92 7.96
CA SER A 45 -11.79 11.92 7.49
C SER A 45 -12.88 11.24 6.66
N ALA A 46 -13.89 12.00 6.24
CA ALA A 46 -14.95 11.47 5.38
C ALA A 46 -14.45 10.90 4.05
N ASN A 47 -13.27 11.33 3.57
CA ASN A 47 -12.74 11.01 2.25
C ASN A 47 -11.35 10.38 2.26
N GLU A 48 -10.72 10.27 3.42
CA GLU A 48 -9.35 9.82 3.57
C GLU A 48 -9.19 8.99 4.85
N LEU A 49 -8.56 7.84 4.70
CA LEU A 49 -8.19 6.95 5.80
C LEU A 49 -6.75 6.52 5.62
N ASP A 50 -5.89 6.86 6.58
CA ASP A 50 -4.50 6.41 6.62
C ASP A 50 -4.31 5.37 7.72
N LEU A 51 -3.94 4.15 7.32
CA LEU A 51 -3.61 3.07 8.24
C LEU A 51 -2.11 2.80 8.21
N THR A 52 -1.50 2.77 9.38
CA THR A 52 -0.10 2.36 9.56
C THR A 52 -0.05 0.97 10.17
N PHE A 53 0.79 0.12 9.60
CA PHE A 53 1.06 -1.23 10.03
C PHE A 53 2.50 -1.33 10.51
N ASP A 54 2.66 -1.57 11.81
CA ASP A 54 3.94 -1.88 12.42
C ASP A 54 4.15 -3.39 12.34
N ILE A 55 4.91 -3.86 11.36
CA ILE A 55 5.06 -5.29 11.06
C ILE A 55 6.36 -5.81 11.68
N THR A 56 6.26 -6.91 12.42
CA THR A 56 7.41 -7.66 12.92
C THR A 56 7.31 -9.09 12.44
N ASP A 57 8.39 -9.63 11.89
CA ASP A 57 8.48 -11.06 11.59
C ASP A 57 8.81 -11.80 12.90
N ILE A 58 7.81 -12.46 13.48
CA ILE A 58 7.90 -13.23 14.72
C ILE A 58 7.68 -14.71 14.44
N PRO A 59 8.76 -15.46 14.31
CA PRO A 59 8.66 -16.90 14.39
C PRO A 59 9.81 -17.42 15.19
N CYS A 60 9.59 -17.72 16.46
CA CYS A 60 10.36 -18.77 17.09
C CYS A 60 9.34 -19.72 17.68
N ALA A 61 9.00 -20.77 16.92
CA ALA A 61 8.17 -21.84 17.42
C ALA A 61 9.09 -22.87 18.10
N SER A 62 8.77 -23.22 19.34
CA SER A 62 9.40 -24.38 19.99
C SER A 62 8.69 -25.63 19.47
N PRO A 63 9.37 -26.58 18.84
CA PRO A 63 8.76 -27.85 18.46
C PRO A 63 8.17 -28.54 19.70
N SER A 64 7.13 -29.37 19.53
CA SER A 64 6.68 -30.24 20.61
C SER A 64 7.84 -31.15 21.07
N PRO A 65 8.03 -31.40 22.37
CA PRO A 65 9.06 -32.31 22.86
C PRO A 65 8.88 -33.70 22.24
N VAL A 66 9.94 -34.24 21.64
CA VAL A 66 9.99 -35.64 21.19
C VAL A 66 10.57 -36.47 22.33
N ALA A 67 10.03 -37.68 22.56
CA ALA A 67 10.52 -38.57 23.61
C ALA A 67 12.05 -38.78 23.46
N GLY A 68 12.82 -38.40 24.50
CA GLY A 68 14.29 -38.45 24.51
C GLY A 68 15.00 -37.11 24.27
N ASN A 69 14.27 -36.02 23.97
CA ASN A 69 14.86 -34.69 23.84
C ASN A 69 14.04 -33.67 24.64
N ALA A 70 14.49 -33.39 25.87
CA ALA A 70 13.72 -32.65 26.88
C ALA A 70 13.55 -31.14 26.60
N SER A 71 14.26 -30.58 25.61
CA SER A 71 14.09 -29.18 25.21
C SER A 71 14.49 -28.97 23.75
N PRO A 72 13.56 -29.04 22.78
CA PRO A 72 13.87 -28.77 21.39
C PRO A 72 14.17 -27.27 21.18
N ARG A 73 15.23 -26.97 20.43
CA ARG A 73 15.64 -25.58 20.13
C ARG A 73 14.55 -24.90 19.30
N PRO A 74 14.19 -23.63 19.58
CA PRO A 74 13.27 -22.88 18.74
C PRO A 74 13.79 -22.78 17.29
N VAL A 75 12.90 -23.03 16.34
CA VAL A 75 13.19 -22.82 14.91
C VAL A 75 12.61 -21.47 14.52
N CYS A 76 13.47 -20.61 13.98
CA CYS A 76 13.09 -19.26 13.60
C CYS A 76 13.21 -19.02 12.10
N SER A 77 12.39 -18.10 11.57
CA SER A 77 12.47 -17.64 10.17
C SER A 77 13.78 -16.88 9.95
N PRO A 78 14.25 -16.79 8.70
CA PRO A 78 15.41 -15.98 8.36
C PRO A 78 15.26 -14.48 8.73
N GLY A 79 14.03 -13.98 8.87
CA GLY A 79 13.71 -12.59 9.20
C GLY A 79 13.31 -12.36 10.66
N ALA A 80 13.45 -13.36 11.54
CA ALA A 80 12.95 -13.28 12.90
C ALA A 80 13.46 -12.04 13.66
N GLY A 81 12.54 -11.27 14.23
CA GLY A 81 12.81 -10.03 14.96
C GLY A 81 13.01 -8.80 14.07
N LEU A 82 13.01 -8.94 12.74
CA LEU A 82 13.05 -7.80 11.84
C LEU A 82 11.71 -7.08 11.83
N PHE A 83 11.80 -5.77 11.71
CA PHE A 83 10.69 -4.84 11.78
C PHE A 83 10.53 -4.10 10.44
N ALA A 84 9.32 -3.71 10.05
CA ALA A 84 9.06 -2.78 8.94
C ALA A 84 7.76 -1.99 9.15
N PHE A 85 7.63 -0.87 8.44
CA PHE A 85 6.40 -0.09 8.39
C PHE A 85 5.75 -0.18 7.00
N MET A 86 4.44 -0.36 6.99
CA MET A 86 3.60 -0.12 5.81
C MET A 86 2.56 0.94 6.13
N ILE A 87 2.33 1.83 5.19
CA ILE A 87 1.20 2.78 5.24
C ILE A 87 0.28 2.45 4.08
N VAL A 88 -1.01 2.33 4.36
CA VAL A 88 -2.06 2.18 3.36
C VAL A 88 -3.02 3.35 3.51
N SER A 89 -3.00 4.22 2.52
CA SER A 89 -3.86 5.40 2.44
C SER A 89 -5.02 5.10 1.49
N THR A 90 -6.24 5.36 1.94
CA THR A 90 -7.47 5.11 1.20
C THR A 90 -8.18 6.44 0.96
N TYR A 91 -8.43 6.76 -0.30
CA TYR A 91 -9.06 8.00 -0.72
C TYR A 91 -10.38 7.72 -1.45
N SER A 92 -11.29 8.69 -1.42
CA SER A 92 -12.44 8.67 -2.33
C SER A 92 -12.00 8.79 -3.79
N ARG A 93 -12.53 7.92 -4.66
CA ARG A 93 -12.34 8.02 -6.10
C ARG A 93 -13.02 9.25 -6.70
N GLY A 94 -14.14 9.68 -6.11
CA GLY A 94 -15.03 10.69 -6.67
C GLY A 94 -15.48 10.32 -8.09
N ASN A 95 -15.49 11.31 -9.00
CA ASN A 95 -15.90 11.14 -10.40
C ASN A 95 -14.75 10.79 -11.35
N SER A 96 -13.60 10.35 -10.82
CA SER A 96 -12.41 10.10 -11.64
C SER A 96 -12.62 8.89 -12.55
N ALA A 97 -12.53 9.11 -13.86
CA ALA A 97 -12.76 8.08 -14.87
C ALA A 97 -11.66 6.99 -14.87
N ASN A 98 -10.42 7.39 -14.63
CA ASN A 98 -9.24 6.52 -14.60
C ASN A 98 -8.22 7.02 -13.56
N LEU A 99 -7.17 6.23 -13.34
CA LEU A 99 -6.17 6.48 -12.32
C LEU A 99 -5.34 7.72 -12.63
N ALA A 100 -4.99 7.94 -13.90
CA ALA A 100 -4.23 9.11 -14.33
C ALA A 100 -4.97 10.43 -14.04
N ALA A 101 -6.28 10.48 -14.29
CA ALA A 101 -7.11 11.65 -13.99
C ALA A 101 -7.19 11.92 -12.49
N TRP A 102 -7.30 10.87 -11.67
CA TRP A 102 -7.32 11.01 -10.22
C TRP A 102 -5.98 11.55 -9.70
N VAL A 103 -4.86 10.98 -10.17
CA VAL A 103 -3.50 11.40 -9.79
C VAL A 103 -3.23 12.86 -10.18
N GLN A 104 -3.62 13.26 -11.39
CA GLN A 104 -3.47 14.64 -11.85
C GLN A 104 -4.22 15.62 -10.95
N THR A 105 -5.40 15.25 -10.46
CA THR A 105 -6.24 16.13 -9.63
C THR A 105 -5.77 16.20 -8.18
N ASN A 106 -5.29 15.08 -7.62
CA ASN A 106 -5.07 14.96 -6.17
C ASN A 106 -3.59 14.99 -5.76
N LEU A 107 -2.67 14.60 -6.64
CA LEU A 107 -1.25 14.42 -6.29
C LEU A 107 -0.30 15.38 -7.00
N THR A 108 -0.73 16.08 -8.05
CA THR A 108 0.14 17.11 -8.65
C THR A 108 0.04 18.41 -7.86
N PRO A 109 1.17 19.08 -7.54
CA PRO A 109 1.15 20.38 -6.88
C PRO A 109 0.29 21.36 -7.69
N ALA A 110 -0.61 22.08 -7.00
CA ALA A 110 -1.46 23.08 -7.64
C ALA A 110 -0.60 24.05 -8.44
N GLN A 111 -0.81 24.09 -9.76
CA GLN A 111 -0.19 25.06 -10.64
C GLN A 111 -0.49 26.47 -10.09
N PRO A 112 0.52 27.35 -9.91
CA PRO A 112 0.26 28.70 -9.43
C PRO A 112 -0.74 29.37 -10.37
N THR A 113 -1.87 29.79 -9.82
CA THR A 113 -2.94 30.45 -10.55
C THR A 113 -2.39 31.77 -11.12
N PRO A 114 -2.49 32.06 -12.43
CA PRO A 114 -2.15 33.38 -12.92
C PRO A 114 -3.15 34.38 -12.31
N SER A 115 -2.67 35.26 -11.43
CA SER A 115 -3.48 36.36 -10.90
C SER A 115 -4.00 37.24 -12.04
N PRO A 116 -5.24 37.78 -11.96
CA PRO A 116 -5.77 38.66 -12.99
C PRO A 116 -4.94 39.95 -13.07
N GLN A 117 -4.26 40.04 -14.21
CA GLN A 117 -3.54 41.13 -14.83
C GLN A 117 -3.96 42.56 -14.41
N GLY A 118 -3.05 43.25 -13.72
CA GLY A 118 -3.01 44.71 -13.69
C GLY A 118 -2.06 45.25 -14.75
N SER A 119 -2.61 45.98 -15.73
CA SER A 119 -2.08 47.00 -16.67
C SER A 119 -0.63 47.01 -17.20
N PRO A 120 -0.39 47.55 -18.41
CA PRO A 120 0.76 47.19 -19.24
C PRO A 120 1.97 48.11 -19.01
N THR A 121 3.14 47.54 -18.76
CA THR A 121 4.42 48.18 -19.13
C THR A 121 5.52 47.12 -19.29
N SER A 122 6.11 47.12 -20.49
CA SER A 122 7.41 46.54 -20.88
C SER A 122 7.58 45.02 -20.77
N GLN A 123 7.45 44.37 -21.94
CA GLN A 123 7.89 42.99 -22.24
C GLN A 123 9.33 42.74 -21.80
N VAL A 124 9.49 41.97 -20.73
CA VAL A 124 10.59 41.01 -20.60
C VAL A 124 9.95 39.64 -20.87
N SER A 125 10.41 38.97 -21.92
CA SER A 125 9.90 37.66 -22.32
C SER A 125 10.02 36.68 -21.14
N PRO A 126 8.91 36.13 -20.60
CA PRO A 126 9.03 35.09 -19.58
C PRO A 126 9.56 33.83 -20.27
N SER A 127 10.70 33.32 -19.79
CA SER A 127 11.13 31.96 -20.14
C SER A 127 9.97 30.99 -19.89
N PRO A 128 9.70 30.03 -20.80
CA PRO A 128 8.64 29.07 -20.58
C PRO A 128 8.93 28.32 -19.28
N LEU A 129 8.00 28.45 -18.33
CA LEU A 129 7.97 27.66 -17.12
C LEU A 129 8.06 26.18 -17.53
N PRO A 130 8.92 25.33 -16.93
CA PRO A 130 8.90 23.91 -17.23
C PRO A 130 7.51 23.38 -16.92
N SER A 131 6.80 22.87 -17.93
CA SER A 131 5.54 22.15 -17.73
C SER A 131 5.76 21.08 -16.66
N PRO A 132 4.84 20.91 -15.69
CA PRO A 132 4.95 19.80 -14.76
C PRO A 132 4.97 18.53 -15.60
N SER A 133 6.09 17.80 -15.52
CA SER A 133 6.20 16.54 -16.25
C SER A 133 5.10 15.62 -15.76
N PRO A 134 4.32 15.00 -16.65
CA PRO A 134 3.27 14.08 -16.23
C PRO A 134 3.92 12.99 -15.38
N LEU A 135 3.31 12.68 -14.23
CA LEU A 135 3.77 11.59 -13.38
C LEU A 135 3.74 10.30 -14.22
N VAL A 136 4.92 9.72 -14.46
CA VAL A 136 5.04 8.48 -15.22
C VAL A 136 4.67 7.34 -14.30
N LEU A 137 3.45 6.83 -14.48
CA LEU A 137 2.93 5.67 -13.77
C LEU A 137 3.31 4.40 -14.53
N LEU A 138 3.96 3.45 -13.85
CA LEU A 138 4.27 2.14 -14.44
C LEU A 138 3.13 1.15 -14.11
N PRO A 139 2.38 0.63 -15.09
CA PRO A 139 1.26 -0.27 -14.81
C PRO A 139 1.69 -1.54 -14.09
N ILE A 140 0.90 -1.97 -13.10
CA ILE A 140 1.09 -3.23 -12.36
C ILE A 140 -0.26 -3.95 -12.22
N VAL A 141 -0.21 -5.23 -11.85
CA VAL A 141 -1.39 -5.99 -11.44
C VAL A 141 -1.46 -6.02 -9.92
N TRP A 142 -2.57 -5.55 -9.35
CA TRP A 142 -2.78 -5.54 -7.91
C TRP A 142 -4.19 -6.02 -7.54
N GLY A 143 -4.27 -7.24 -7.01
CA GLY A 143 -5.52 -7.82 -6.56
C GLY A 143 -6.60 -7.81 -7.64
N ASN A 144 -7.79 -7.33 -7.28
CA ASN A 144 -8.92 -7.08 -8.19
C ASN A 144 -9.14 -5.59 -8.51
N SER A 145 -8.09 -4.75 -8.46
CA SER A 145 -8.21 -3.32 -8.82
C SER A 145 -8.66 -3.13 -10.28
N THR A 146 -9.29 -1.99 -10.59
CA THR A 146 -9.60 -1.60 -11.97
C THR A 146 -8.34 -1.18 -12.73
N GLU A 147 -7.50 -0.36 -12.09
CA GLU A 147 -6.19 0.06 -12.60
C GLU A 147 -5.22 0.10 -11.42
N ALA A 148 -3.95 -0.24 -11.64
CA ALA A 148 -2.92 -0.07 -10.64
C ALA A 148 -1.59 0.30 -11.29
N ALA A 149 -0.78 1.06 -10.56
CA ALA A 149 0.55 1.48 -11.00
C ALA A 149 1.55 1.59 -9.86
N LEU A 150 2.83 1.48 -10.21
CA LEU A 150 3.96 1.93 -9.41
C LEU A 150 4.25 3.40 -9.75
N MET A 151 4.37 4.23 -8.73
CA MET A 151 4.70 5.65 -8.83
C MET A 151 6.22 5.86 -8.81
N PRO A 152 6.72 7.00 -9.33
CA PRO A 152 8.16 7.30 -9.35
C PRO A 152 8.83 7.33 -7.98
N ASP A 153 8.07 7.58 -6.91
CA ASP A 153 8.53 7.59 -5.53
C ASP A 153 8.55 6.19 -4.88
N GLY A 154 8.23 5.14 -5.63
CA GLY A 154 8.21 3.74 -5.18
C GLY A 154 6.90 3.31 -4.51
N ARG A 155 5.96 4.23 -4.27
CA ARG A 155 4.64 3.87 -3.77
C ARG A 155 3.81 3.21 -4.86
N ARG A 156 2.89 2.35 -4.46
CA ARG A 156 1.90 1.73 -5.36
C ARG A 156 0.58 2.43 -5.20
N ILE A 157 -0.18 2.53 -6.28
CA ILE A 157 -1.50 3.13 -6.28
C ILE A 157 -2.46 2.27 -7.08
N ALA A 158 -3.67 2.06 -6.57
CA ALA A 158 -4.74 1.30 -7.20
C ALA A 158 -6.03 2.12 -7.24
N LEU A 159 -6.66 2.16 -8.40
CA LEU A 159 -8.03 2.61 -8.59
C LEU A 159 -8.96 1.40 -8.41
N THR A 160 -9.91 1.51 -7.49
CA THR A 160 -10.97 0.52 -7.25
C THR A 160 -12.31 1.10 -7.74
N PRO A 161 -13.42 0.32 -7.72
CA PRO A 161 -14.73 0.86 -8.08
C PRO A 161 -15.09 2.14 -7.29
N HIS A 162 -14.78 2.20 -5.99
CA HIS A 162 -15.20 3.31 -5.12
C HIS A 162 -14.06 4.14 -4.53
N GLN A 163 -12.84 3.62 -4.50
CA GLN A 163 -11.72 4.22 -3.79
C GLN A 163 -10.46 4.29 -4.64
N VAL A 164 -9.49 5.04 -4.15
CA VAL A 164 -8.10 4.97 -4.57
C VAL A 164 -7.26 4.58 -3.37
N VAL A 165 -6.47 3.53 -3.52
CA VAL A 165 -5.62 2.99 -2.45
C VAL A 165 -4.15 3.23 -2.80
N ILE A 166 -3.40 3.86 -1.90
CA ILE A 166 -1.96 4.08 -2.03
C ILE A 166 -1.25 3.26 -0.96
N MET A 167 -0.30 2.41 -1.36
CA MET A 167 0.54 1.64 -0.45
C MET A 167 1.98 2.15 -0.50
N ASP A 168 2.49 2.50 0.67
CA ASP A 168 3.86 2.94 0.90
C ASP A 168 4.58 1.93 1.79
N LEU A 169 5.65 1.33 1.25
CA LEU A 169 6.43 0.31 1.92
C LEU A 169 7.76 0.91 2.37
N ARG A 170 7.96 0.99 3.67
CA ARG A 170 9.21 1.48 4.26
C ARG A 170 10.06 0.28 4.67
N SER A 171 10.81 -0.24 3.70
CA SER A 171 11.86 -1.24 3.89
C SER A 171 13.25 -0.57 3.95
N GLY A 172 14.21 -1.16 4.65
CA GLY A 172 15.53 -0.55 4.86
C GLY A 172 16.58 -1.54 5.39
N GLN A 173 17.86 -1.12 5.44
CA GLN A 173 18.93 -1.98 5.95
C GLN A 173 18.69 -2.35 7.42
N GLY A 174 18.67 -3.64 7.73
CA GLY A 174 18.35 -4.16 9.06
C GLY A 174 16.84 -4.21 9.37
N LEU A 175 15.98 -3.93 8.39
CA LEU A 175 14.53 -4.06 8.46
C LEU A 175 14.06 -5.25 7.63
N LEU A 176 12.82 -5.68 7.89
CA LEU A 176 12.15 -6.71 7.10
C LEU A 176 12.02 -6.20 5.66
N ASP A 177 12.44 -7.02 4.68
CA ASP A 177 12.31 -6.71 3.25
C ASP A 177 10.84 -6.79 2.80
N LEU A 178 10.11 -5.73 3.14
CA LEU A 178 8.68 -5.65 2.93
C LEU A 178 8.33 -5.50 1.46
N GLU A 179 9.19 -4.85 0.69
CA GLU A 179 9.04 -4.67 -0.74
C GLU A 179 9.02 -6.01 -1.47
N ALA A 180 10.00 -6.88 -1.21
CA ALA A 180 10.04 -8.21 -1.83
C ALA A 180 8.90 -9.12 -1.37
N GLN A 181 8.49 -9.01 -0.10
CA GLN A 181 7.42 -9.84 0.45
C GLN A 181 6.04 -9.40 -0.07
N MET A 182 5.75 -8.10 -0.10
CA MET A 182 4.45 -7.60 -0.57
C MET A 182 4.32 -7.69 -2.09
N SER A 183 5.40 -7.47 -2.86
CA SER A 183 5.38 -7.62 -4.32
C SER A 183 4.91 -9.00 -4.77
N LYS A 184 5.32 -10.06 -4.06
CA LYS A 184 4.89 -11.45 -4.35
C LYS A 184 3.41 -11.71 -4.07
N ARG A 185 2.78 -10.84 -3.28
CA ARG A 185 1.45 -11.05 -2.70
C ARG A 185 0.45 -9.99 -3.15
N LEU A 186 0.79 -9.13 -4.10
CA LEU A 186 -0.19 -8.18 -4.66
C LEU A 186 -1.46 -8.89 -5.17
N GLY A 187 -1.34 -10.12 -5.68
CA GLY A 187 -2.49 -10.92 -6.11
C GLY A 187 -3.41 -11.42 -4.99
N THR A 188 -3.03 -11.30 -3.72
CA THR A 188 -3.86 -11.70 -2.57
C THR A 188 -4.76 -10.57 -2.07
N TRP A 189 -4.54 -9.35 -2.56
CA TRP A 189 -5.36 -8.20 -2.20
C TRP A 189 -6.74 -8.31 -2.82
N LYS A 190 -7.75 -7.89 -2.05
CA LYS A 190 -9.11 -7.72 -2.56
C LYS A 190 -9.68 -6.42 -2.06
N PHE A 191 -10.16 -5.64 -3.00
CA PHE A 191 -10.93 -4.42 -2.82
C PHE A 191 -12.41 -4.82 -2.92
N VAL A 192 -13.15 -4.67 -1.82
CA VAL A 192 -14.53 -5.17 -1.67
C VAL A 192 -15.61 -4.13 -1.95
N TYR A 193 -15.20 -2.85 -2.08
CA TYR A 193 -16.02 -1.76 -2.61
C TYR A 193 -15.61 -1.42 -4.03
#